data_AF-A0AAV1A0C6-F1
#
_entry.id   AF-A0AAV1A0C6-F1
#
_cell.length_a   1.000
_cell.length_b   1.000
_cell.length_c   1.000
_cell.angle_alpha   90.00
_cell.angle_beta   90.00
_cell.angle_gamma   90.00
#
_symmetry.space_group_name_H-M   'P 1'
#
loop_
_entity.id
_entity.type
_entity.pdbx_description
1 polymer ?
#
loop_
_entity_poly.entity_id
_entity_poly.type
_entity_poly.pdbx_seq_one_letter_code
_entity_poly.pdbx_strand_id
1 'polypeptide(L)'
;MAYYLADGIYPYYPTFIKSIRLPQSEPDKLFAKYQEGCRKDIERAFGVLQARFKIIRKPACLWDITNLALIMRSCIILHNMIVEDERDTYSQHWTNYDQSEVSGSGTPESFSTEVLPAFANHVRARSVMRDSNVHHELQADLVKHIWVKFEMFRD
;
A
#
# COMPACT_ATOMS: atom_id res chain seq x y z
N MET A 1 15.29 -4.99 -8.44
CA MET A 1 14.92 -3.55 -8.50
C MET A 1 13.63 -3.38 -7.70
N ALA A 2 13.58 -2.41 -6.78
CA ALA A 2 12.32 -2.09 -6.10
C ALA A 2 11.43 -1.26 -7.04
N TYR A 3 10.12 -1.51 -7.04
CA TYR A 3 9.13 -0.75 -7.81
C TYR A 3 7.99 -0.30 -6.91
N TYR A 4 7.28 0.74 -7.33
CA TYR A 4 6.10 1.28 -6.66
C TYR A 4 4.87 1.07 -7.51
N LEU A 5 3.75 0.79 -6.86
CA LEU A 5 2.44 0.79 -7.51
C LEU A 5 2.03 2.22 -7.79
N ALA A 6 1.63 2.48 -9.03
CA ALA A 6 1.22 3.78 -9.49
C ALA A 6 -0.11 3.71 -10.24
N ASP A 7 -0.89 4.78 -10.12
CA ASP A 7 -2.12 4.93 -10.87
C ASP A 7 -1.86 5.49 -12.28
N GLY A 8 -2.96 5.80 -12.98
CA GLY A 8 -2.91 6.37 -14.32
C GLY A 8 -2.46 7.83 -14.41
N ILE A 9 -2.36 8.58 -13.31
CA ILE A 9 -2.01 10.01 -13.30
C ILE A 9 -0.49 10.22 -13.22
N TYR A 10 0.26 9.21 -12.77
CA TYR A 10 1.73 9.27 -12.73
C TYR A 10 2.35 9.07 -14.13
N PRO A 11 3.55 9.62 -14.40
CA PRO A 11 4.31 9.33 -15.62
C PRO A 11 4.74 7.86 -15.72
N TYR A 12 5.13 7.42 -16.92
CA TYR A 12 5.70 6.09 -17.18
C TYR A 12 7.18 6.04 -16.79
N TYR A 13 7.46 6.13 -15.50
CA TYR A 13 8.81 5.92 -14.99
C TYR A 13 9.06 4.44 -14.74
N PRO A 14 10.30 3.94 -14.92
CA PRO A 14 10.64 2.54 -14.68
C PRO A 14 10.39 2.05 -13.27
N THR A 15 10.22 2.96 -12.33
CA THR A 15 10.01 2.67 -10.92
C THR A 15 8.53 2.70 -10.54
N PHE A 16 7.66 3.18 -11.44
CA PHE A 16 6.22 3.25 -11.27
C PHE A 16 5.55 2.22 -12.17
N ILE A 17 5.00 1.18 -11.57
CA ILE A 17 4.28 0.12 -12.29
C ILE A 17 2.79 0.38 -12.20
N LYS A 18 2.16 0.40 -13.38
CA LYS A 18 0.74 0.69 -13.54
C LYS A 18 -0.02 -0.58 -13.88
N SER A 19 -1.30 -0.62 -13.54
CA SER A 19 -2.24 -1.63 -14.06
C SER A 19 -2.37 -1.50 -15.58
N ILE A 20 -2.62 -2.62 -16.26
CA ILE A 20 -2.88 -2.66 -17.69
C ILE A 20 -4.31 -2.18 -17.93
N ARG A 21 -4.46 -1.10 -18.71
CA ARG A 21 -5.78 -0.63 -19.13
C ARG A 21 -6.34 -1.59 -20.17
N LEU A 22 -7.55 -2.09 -19.93
CA LEU A 22 -8.26 -3.01 -20.84
C LEU A 22 -7.44 -4.29 -21.15
N PRO A 23 -7.16 -5.14 -20.14
CA PRO A 23 -6.37 -6.35 -20.32
C PRO A 23 -7.05 -7.31 -21.32
N GLN A 24 -6.31 -7.72 -22.35
CA GLN A 24 -6.82 -8.57 -23.43
C GLN A 24 -6.53 -10.06 -23.16
N SER A 25 -5.33 -10.37 -22.65
CA SER A 25 -4.92 -11.75 -22.36
C SER A 25 -5.26 -12.16 -20.92
N GLU A 26 -5.34 -13.47 -20.66
CA GLU A 26 -5.52 -13.99 -19.29
C GLU A 26 -4.37 -13.59 -18.33
N PRO A 27 -3.09 -13.64 -18.74
CA PRO A 27 -2.00 -13.09 -17.94
C PRO A 27 -2.19 -11.61 -17.59
N ASP A 28 -2.62 -10.78 -18.56
CA ASP A 28 -2.85 -9.35 -18.31
C ASP A 28 -4.01 -9.13 -17.34
N LYS A 29 -5.08 -9.94 -17.45
CA LYS A 29 -6.23 -9.87 -16.52
C LYS A 29 -5.82 -10.24 -15.10
N LEU A 30 -5.00 -11.28 -14.94
CA LEU A 30 -4.49 -11.69 -13.63
C LEU A 30 -3.60 -10.59 -13.04
N PHE A 31 -2.67 -10.06 -13.85
CA PHE A 31 -1.82 -8.95 -13.45
C PHE A 31 -2.64 -7.74 -13.00
N ALA A 32 -3.60 -7.28 -13.82
CA ALA A 32 -4.46 -6.16 -13.50
C ALA A 32 -5.26 -6.40 -12.20
N LYS A 33 -5.80 -7.61 -12.02
CA LYS A 33 -6.54 -7.98 -10.79
C LYS A 33 -5.68 -7.84 -9.53
N TYR A 34 -4.45 -8.36 -9.53
CA TYR A 34 -3.56 -8.26 -8.37
C TYR A 34 -3.13 -6.81 -8.13
N GLN A 35 -2.75 -6.09 -9.18
CA GLN A 35 -2.32 -4.70 -9.05
C GLN A 35 -3.44 -3.80 -8.52
N GLU A 36 -4.65 -3.95 -9.05
CA GLU A 36 -5.81 -3.18 -8.61
C GLU A 36 -6.31 -3.58 -7.23
N GLY A 37 -6.14 -4.85 -6.83
CA GLY A 37 -6.41 -5.30 -5.47
C GLY A 37 -5.53 -4.56 -4.46
N CYS A 38 -4.21 -4.63 -4.62
CA CYS A 38 -3.27 -3.91 -3.75
C CYS A 38 -3.53 -2.40 -3.74
N ARG A 39 -3.87 -1.81 -4.90
CA ARG A 39 -4.23 -0.38 -4.98
C ARG A 39 -5.49 -0.07 -4.16
N LYS A 40 -6.54 -0.89 -4.26
CA LYS A 40 -7.79 -0.69 -3.50
C LYS A 40 -7.55 -0.75 -1.99
N ASP A 41 -6.68 -1.63 -1.52
CA ASP A 41 -6.34 -1.72 -0.09
C ASP A 41 -5.68 -0.44 0.41
N ILE A 42 -4.72 0.10 -0.35
CA ILE A 42 -4.06 1.37 -0.05
C ILE A 42 -5.08 2.52 -0.07
N GLU A 43 -5.90 2.60 -1.12
CA GLU A 43 -6.93 3.65 -1.23
C GLU A 43 -7.95 3.60 -0.10
N ARG A 44 -8.36 2.40 0.31
CA ARG A 44 -9.26 2.19 1.44
C ARG A 44 -8.61 2.66 2.74
N ALA A 45 -7.35 2.29 3.00
CA ALA A 45 -6.62 2.72 4.19
C ALA A 45 -6.49 4.25 4.24
N PHE A 46 -6.11 4.89 3.13
CA PHE A 46 -6.05 6.35 3.04
C PHE A 46 -7.41 7.00 3.18
N GLY A 47 -8.49 6.40 2.65
CA GLY A 47 -9.86 6.86 2.83
C GLY A 47 -10.27 6.87 4.31
N VAL A 48 -9.94 5.81 5.07
CA VAL A 48 -10.18 5.76 6.52
C VAL A 48 -9.39 6.84 7.25
N LEU A 49 -8.09 6.97 6.94
CA LEU A 49 -7.24 7.98 7.56
C LEU A 49 -7.71 9.41 7.24
N GLN A 50 -8.13 9.70 6.02
CA GLN A 50 -8.69 11.01 5.63
C GLN A 50 -10.04 11.31 6.30
N ALA A 51 -10.88 10.30 6.49
CA ALA A 51 -12.16 10.45 7.19
C ALA A 51 -11.94 10.75 8.67
N ARG A 52 -10.99 10.08 9.33
CA ARG A 52 -10.68 10.28 10.76
C ARG A 52 -9.85 11.55 11.00
N PHE A 53 -8.84 11.82 10.19
CA PHE A 53 -7.88 12.90 10.41
C PHE A 53 -7.99 13.98 9.34
N LYS A 54 -8.67 15.09 9.66
CA LYS A 54 -8.86 16.24 8.74
C LYS A 54 -7.54 16.81 8.20
N ILE A 55 -6.44 16.66 8.93
CA ILE A 55 -5.10 17.12 8.54
C ILE A 55 -4.61 16.44 7.25
N ILE A 56 -5.02 15.20 6.96
CA ILE A 56 -4.62 14.44 5.76
C ILE A 56 -5.41 14.87 4.52
N ARG A 57 -6.58 15.51 4.67
CA ARG A 57 -7.45 15.87 3.55
C ARG A 57 -6.94 17.03 2.70
N LYS A 58 -6.08 17.89 3.26
CA LYS A 58 -5.63 19.10 2.56
C LYS A 58 -4.33 18.82 1.79
N PRO A 59 -4.16 19.38 0.58
CA PRO A 59 -2.91 19.31 -0.15
C PRO A 59 -1.74 19.83 0.69
N ALA A 60 -0.63 19.10 0.68
CA ALA A 60 0.57 19.41 1.45
C ALA A 60 1.42 20.55 0.84
N CYS A 61 0.82 21.51 0.13
CA CYS A 61 1.50 22.49 -0.74
C CYS A 61 2.61 23.31 -0.06
N LEU A 62 2.67 23.36 1.28
CA LEU A 62 3.67 24.12 2.05
C LEU A 62 4.39 23.28 3.10
N TRP A 63 4.27 21.95 3.07
CA TRP A 63 4.88 21.09 4.08
C TRP A 63 6.16 20.47 3.55
N ASP A 64 7.23 20.55 4.36
CA ASP A 64 8.42 19.74 4.12
C ASP A 64 8.07 18.25 4.17
N ILE A 65 8.79 17.44 3.38
CA ILE A 65 8.60 15.99 3.30
C ILE A 65 8.75 15.36 4.69
N THR A 66 9.66 15.87 5.52
CA THR A 66 9.87 15.42 6.90
C THR A 66 8.62 15.63 7.75
N ASN A 67 8.00 16.81 7.64
CA ASN A 67 6.77 17.13 8.36
C ASN A 67 5.59 16.28 7.87
N LEU A 68 5.48 16.06 6.56
CA LEU A 68 4.45 15.19 5.99
C LEU A 68 4.61 13.75 6.50
N ALA A 69 5.85 13.24 6.52
CA ALA A 69 6.16 11.93 7.06
C ALA A 69 5.81 11.81 8.54
N LEU A 70 6.13 12.83 9.35
CA LEU A 70 5.77 12.87 10.76
C LEU A 70 4.26 12.83 10.95
N ILE A 71 3.51 13.66 10.22
CA ILE A 71 2.04 13.71 10.27
C ILE A 71 1.43 12.36 9.92
N MET A 72 1.89 11.74 8.82
CA MET A 72 1.40 10.41 8.40
C MET A 72 1.69 9.36 9.48
N ARG A 73 2.90 9.33 10.03
CA ARG A 73 3.28 8.39 11.10
C ARG A 73 2.43 8.59 12.35
N SER A 74 2.26 9.85 12.79
CA SER A 74 1.41 10.18 13.94
C SER A 74 -0.03 9.72 13.72
N CYS A 75 -0.60 9.93 12.53
CA CYS A 75 -1.96 9.48 12.22
C CYS A 75 -2.10 7.96 12.21
N ILE A 76 -1.10 7.23 11.72
CA ILE A 76 -1.09 5.75 11.75
C ILE A 76 -1.01 5.24 13.18
N ILE A 77 -0.11 5.78 14.00
CA ILE A 77 0.03 5.40 15.41
C ILE A 77 -1.28 5.68 16.17
N LEU A 78 -1.83 6.90 16.02
CA LEU A 78 -3.10 7.26 16.65
C LEU A 78 -4.25 6.39 16.14
N HIS A 79 -4.29 6.05 14.85
CA HIS A 79 -5.30 5.13 14.31
C HIS A 79 -5.24 3.78 15.01
N ASN A 80 -4.05 3.19 15.09
CA ASN A 80 -3.86 1.89 15.72
C ASN A 80 -4.21 1.95 17.22
N MET A 81 -3.80 3.01 17.93
CA MET A 81 -4.18 3.21 19.33
C MET A 81 -5.69 3.30 19.53
N ILE A 82 -6.40 4.05 18.67
CA ILE A 82 -7.86 4.15 18.74
C ILE A 82 -8.51 2.81 18.40
N VAL A 83 -8.01 2.08 17.39
CA VAL A 83 -8.53 0.76 17.04
C VAL A 83 -8.39 -0.22 18.20
N GLU A 84 -7.25 -0.23 18.90
CA GLU A 84 -7.07 -1.09 20.08
C GLU A 84 -7.98 -0.67 21.25
N ASP A 85 -8.10 0.63 21.54
CA ASP A 85 -9.01 1.15 22.58
C ASP A 85 -10.49 0.83 22.28
N GLU A 86 -10.91 1.01 21.03
CA GLU A 86 -12.24 0.64 20.56
C GLU A 86 -12.42 -0.89 20.56
N ARG A 87 -11.36 -1.69 20.32
CA ARG A 87 -11.41 -3.16 20.28
C ARG A 87 -11.78 -3.78 21.62
N ASP A 88 -11.32 -3.20 22.73
CA ASP A 88 -11.75 -3.61 24.07
C ASP A 88 -13.25 -3.31 24.29
N THR A 89 -13.75 -2.21 23.71
CA THR A 89 -15.17 -1.86 23.74
C THR A 89 -16.02 -2.77 22.83
N TYR A 90 -15.52 -3.14 21.65
CA TYR A 90 -16.17 -4.11 20.75
C TYR A 90 -16.15 -5.54 21.34
N SER A 91 -15.08 -5.92 22.04
CA SER A 91 -14.99 -7.22 22.72
C SER A 91 -16.01 -7.31 23.85
N GLN A 92 -16.25 -6.24 24.61
CA GLN A 92 -17.35 -6.17 25.59
C GLN A 92 -18.75 -6.24 24.94
N HIS A 93 -18.91 -5.76 23.72
CA HIS A 93 -20.17 -5.86 22.98
C HIS A 93 -20.40 -7.28 22.42
N TRP A 94 -19.34 -8.00 22.07
CA TRP A 94 -19.42 -9.37 21.55
C TRP A 94 -19.53 -10.43 22.66
N THR A 95 -18.98 -10.19 23.86
CA THR A 95 -19.09 -11.11 25.01
C THR A 95 -20.51 -11.20 25.59
N ASN A 96 -21.45 -10.34 25.19
CA ASN A 96 -22.85 -10.49 25.57
C ASN A 96 -23.60 -11.56 24.76
N TYR A 97 -22.99 -12.14 23.72
CA TYR A 97 -23.68 -13.11 22.84
C TYR A 97 -23.02 -14.47 22.66
N ASP A 98 -21.75 -14.68 23.02
CA ASP A 98 -21.25 -16.06 23.09
C ASP A 98 -20.00 -16.18 23.98
N GLN A 99 -20.14 -17.02 25.00
CA GLN A 99 -19.08 -17.39 25.93
C GLN A 99 -18.41 -18.66 25.40
N SER A 100 -17.22 -18.56 24.81
CA SER A 100 -16.25 -19.66 24.83
C SER A 100 -14.83 -19.17 24.51
N GLU A 101 -13.90 -19.64 25.32
CA GLU A 101 -12.50 -19.22 25.40
C GLU A 101 -11.68 -19.67 24.19
N VAL A 102 -10.67 -18.88 23.80
CA VAL A 102 -9.31 -19.36 23.50
C VAL A 102 -8.35 -18.17 23.59
N SER A 103 -7.42 -18.26 24.54
CA SER A 103 -6.32 -17.32 24.76
C SER A 103 -5.31 -17.37 23.61
N GLY A 104 -5.09 -16.23 22.95
CA GLY A 104 -4.03 -16.03 21.97
C GLY A 104 -3.10 -14.90 22.39
N SER A 105 -1.99 -15.24 23.03
CA SER A 105 -0.91 -14.31 23.38
C SER A 105 -0.09 -13.95 22.13
N GLY A 106 -0.30 -12.75 21.58
CA GLY A 106 0.52 -12.18 20.52
C GLY A 106 1.57 -11.22 21.09
N THR A 107 2.85 -11.59 20.99
CA THR A 107 3.99 -10.71 21.29
C THR A 107 4.00 -9.49 20.35
N PRO A 108 4.37 -8.28 20.83
CA PRO A 108 4.48 -7.10 19.96
C PRO A 108 5.72 -7.26 19.06
N GLU A 109 5.48 -7.44 17.77
CA GLU A 109 6.54 -7.48 16.76
C GLU A 109 7.07 -6.05 16.53
N SER A 110 8.38 -5.90 16.57
CA SER A 110 9.07 -4.61 16.46
C SER A 110 8.94 -4.05 15.04
N PHE A 111 8.15 -3.00 14.86
CA PHE A 111 8.03 -2.30 13.58
C PHE A 111 9.30 -1.49 13.29
N SER A 112 10.05 -1.90 12.26
CA SER A 112 11.22 -1.15 11.77
C SER A 112 10.83 0.24 11.27
N THR A 113 11.57 1.26 11.71
CA THR A 113 11.28 2.70 11.56
C THR A 113 11.84 3.31 10.25
N GLU A 114 12.48 2.50 9.39
CA GLU A 114 13.39 2.94 8.32
C GLU A 114 12.77 3.10 6.92
N VAL A 115 11.48 3.44 6.81
CA VAL A 115 10.80 3.46 5.48
C VAL A 115 11.21 4.67 4.59
N LEU A 116 11.96 5.65 5.10
CA LEU A 116 12.19 6.94 4.41
C LEU A 116 13.55 7.18 3.71
N PRO A 117 14.70 6.61 4.13
CA PRO A 117 15.96 6.85 3.43
C PRO A 117 15.92 6.33 1.98
N ALA A 118 15.25 5.20 1.77
CA ALA A 118 15.07 4.61 0.44
C ALA A 118 14.26 5.52 -0.49
N PHE A 119 13.19 6.15 0.01
CA PHE A 119 12.36 7.05 -0.79
C PHE A 119 13.12 8.31 -1.21
N ALA A 120 13.85 8.95 -0.30
CA ALA A 120 14.62 10.16 -0.60
C ALA A 120 15.78 9.90 -1.56
N ASN A 121 16.51 8.78 -1.40
CA ASN A 121 17.60 8.39 -2.29
C ASN A 121 17.08 8.03 -3.69
N HIS A 122 15.92 7.39 -3.77
CA HIS A 122 15.30 7.00 -5.03
C HIS A 122 14.65 8.18 -5.77
N VAL A 123 14.05 9.12 -5.03
CA VAL A 123 13.57 10.40 -5.58
C VAL A 123 14.74 11.26 -6.07
N ARG A 124 15.92 11.18 -5.45
CA ARG A 124 17.13 11.91 -5.88
C ARG A 124 17.79 11.31 -7.13
N ALA A 125 17.56 10.03 -7.43
CA ALA A 125 17.94 9.40 -8.70
C ALA A 125 17.16 9.94 -9.92
N ARG A 126 16.35 11.00 -9.74
CA ARG A 126 15.49 11.71 -10.71
C ARG A 126 16.13 12.20 -12.02
N SER A 127 17.44 12.05 -12.20
CA SER A 127 18.14 12.37 -13.45
C SER A 127 18.37 11.15 -14.35
N VAL A 128 18.13 9.93 -13.87
CA VAL A 128 18.33 8.70 -14.66
C VAL A 128 16.98 7.98 -14.75
N MET A 129 16.59 7.64 -15.98
CA MET A 129 15.44 6.81 -16.33
C MET A 129 14.07 7.52 -16.47
N ARG A 130 13.98 8.44 -17.44
CA ARG A 130 12.73 8.74 -18.17
C ARG A 130 12.50 7.78 -19.34
N ASP A 131 13.09 6.59 -19.28
CA ASP A 131 13.00 5.63 -20.37
C ASP A 131 11.70 4.83 -20.24
N SER A 132 10.74 5.18 -21.08
CA SER A 132 9.46 4.48 -21.18
C SER A 132 9.66 3.01 -21.55
N ASN A 133 10.70 2.65 -22.30
CA ASN A 133 10.93 1.26 -22.72
C ASN A 133 11.23 0.38 -21.51
N VAL A 134 12.08 0.84 -20.59
CA VAL A 134 12.40 0.12 -19.35
C VAL A 134 11.17 -0.08 -18.48
N HIS A 135 10.22 0.87 -18.47
CA HIS A 135 8.93 0.67 -17.81
C HIS A 135 8.13 -0.50 -18.43
N HIS A 136 8.04 -0.55 -19.76
CA HIS A 136 7.29 -1.61 -20.45
C HIS A 136 7.95 -2.98 -20.29
N GLU A 137 9.29 -3.05 -20.34
CA GLU A 137 10.05 -4.28 -20.10
C GLU A 137 9.78 -4.82 -18.69
N LEU A 138 9.91 -3.96 -17.67
CA LEU A 138 9.62 -4.37 -16.29
C LEU A 138 8.16 -4.77 -16.10
N GLN A 139 7.21 -4.08 -16.74
CA GLN A 139 5.80 -4.45 -16.68
C GLN A 139 5.57 -5.84 -17.29
N ALA A 140 6.14 -6.12 -18.46
CA ALA A 140 6.03 -7.43 -19.12
C ALA A 140 6.64 -8.56 -18.28
N ASP A 141 7.81 -8.32 -17.68
CA ASP A 141 8.44 -9.26 -16.76
C ASP A 141 7.58 -9.54 -15.53
N LEU A 142 6.93 -8.52 -14.97
CA LEU A 142 6.03 -8.67 -13.83
C LEU A 142 4.74 -9.40 -14.19
N VAL A 143 4.19 -9.18 -15.39
CA VAL A 143 3.05 -9.96 -15.90
C VAL A 143 3.41 -11.44 -15.94
N LYS A 144 4.56 -11.78 -16.53
CA LYS A 144 5.06 -13.16 -16.58
C LYS A 144 5.30 -13.74 -15.19
N HIS A 145 5.89 -12.96 -14.29
CA HIS A 145 6.16 -13.40 -12.92
C HIS A 145 4.87 -13.69 -12.13
N ILE A 146 3.89 -12.79 -12.19
CA ILE A 146 2.59 -12.96 -11.52
C ILE A 146 1.84 -14.14 -12.11
N TRP A 147 1.89 -14.32 -13.43
CA TRP A 147 1.31 -15.47 -14.10
C TRP A 147 1.88 -16.78 -13.57
N VAL A 148 3.20 -16.97 -13.62
CA VAL A 148 3.86 -18.18 -13.11
C VAL A 148 3.57 -18.40 -11.62
N LYS A 149 3.60 -17.33 -10.81
CA LYS A 149 3.44 -17.43 -9.36
C LYS A 149 2.05 -17.88 -8.93
N PHE A 150 1.00 -17.45 -9.64
CA PHE A 150 -0.39 -17.68 -9.22
C PHE A 150 -1.15 -18.68 -10.10
N GLU A 151 -0.60 -19.10 -11.23
CA GLU A 151 -1.12 -20.22 -12.02
C GLU A 151 -0.84 -21.57 -11.34
N MET A 152 0.26 -21.70 -10.59
CA MET A 152 0.59 -22.92 -9.81
C MET A 152 -0.39 -23.20 -8.64
N PHE A 153 -1.32 -22.29 -8.35
CA PHE A 153 -2.34 -22.42 -7.30
C PHE A 153 -3.76 -22.50 -7.86
N ARG A 154 -3.91 -22.82 -9.15
CA ARG A 154 -5.21 -22.91 -9.84
C ARG A 154 -5.76 -24.34 -10.00
N ASP A 155 -5.10 -25.34 -9.42
CA ASP A 155 -5.55 -26.74 -9.33
C ASP A 155 -6.15 -27.08 -7.96
#